data_AF-A0AAQ2NDA2-F1
#
_entry.id   AF-A0AAQ2NDA2-F1
#
_cell.length_a   1.000
_cell.length_b   1.000
_cell.length_c   1.000
_cell.angle_alpha   90.00
_cell.angle_beta   90.00
_cell.angle_gamma   90.00
#
_symmetry.space_group_name_H-M   'P 1'
#
loop_
_entity.id
_entity.type
_entity.pdbx_description
1 polymer ?
#
loop_
_entity_poly.entity_id
_entity_poly.type
_entity_poly.pdbx_seq_one_letter_code
_entity_poly.pdbx_strand_id
1 'polypeptide(L)'
;MDIIIKSLLEHLQRILSTVYGWLSTVVIFIAHFFAPAWYPFAVVGILVLIDLGWGIAVSLKKGEFAYSEAGRETCKKVAIYASCLCSVYMIEQIFHASVAVTSVAAGLAGACEVWSFSASILIIAPNFPFISLFRAQLRGEMERKLGRNINDILK
;
A
#
# COMPACT_ATOMS: atom_id res chain seq x y z
N MET A 1 15.61 -3.23 46.06
CA MET A 1 14.85 -2.41 45.09
C MET A 1 15.75 -1.34 44.46
N ASP A 2 16.59 -0.67 45.26
CA ASP A 2 17.48 0.41 44.79
C ASP A 2 18.54 0.00 43.75
N ILE A 3 19.05 -1.24 43.83
CA ILE A 3 20.06 -1.74 42.88
C ILE A 3 19.47 -1.92 41.47
N ILE A 4 18.22 -2.39 41.38
CA ILE A 4 17.51 -2.56 40.11
C ILE A 4 17.19 -1.19 39.49
N ILE A 5 16.73 -0.24 40.31
CA ILE A 5 16.41 1.12 39.86
C ILE A 5 17.66 1.84 39.35
N LYS A 6 18.79 1.74 40.07
CA LYS A 6 20.06 2.35 39.62
C LYS A 6 20.57 1.74 38.32
N SER A 7 20.54 0.41 38.22
CA SER A 7 20.92 -0.30 36.98
C SER A 7 20.04 0.13 35.80
N LEU A 8 18.73 0.25 36.00
CA LEU A 8 17.80 0.68 34.96
C LEU A 8 18.05 2.14 34.55
N LEU A 9 18.35 3.01 35.50
CA LEU A 9 18.67 4.43 35.26
C LEU A 9 19.97 4.61 34.47
N GLU A 10 21.01 3.83 34.81
CA GLU A 10 22.29 3.84 34.07
C GLU A 10 22.13 3.37 32.63
N HIS A 11 21.36 2.30 32.39
CA HIS A 11 21.08 1.85 31.03
C HIS A 11 20.26 2.88 30.23
N LEU A 12 19.27 3.52 30.86
CA LEU A 12 18.48 4.58 30.22
C LEU A 12 19.34 5.80 29.86
N GLN A 13 20.23 6.21 30.78
CA GLN A 13 21.16 7.31 30.55
C GLN A 13 22.16 6.97 29.44
N ARG A 14 22.59 5.72 29.34
CA ARG A 14 23.49 5.24 28.27
C ARG A 14 22.78 5.24 26.91
N ILE A 15 21.49 4.87 26.87
CA ILE A 15 20.66 4.95 25.65
C ILE A 15 20.44 6.42 25.26
N LEU A 16 20.07 7.29 26.20
CA LEU A 16 19.82 8.72 25.94
C LEU A 16 21.09 9.53 25.62
N SER A 17 22.29 9.05 25.95
CA SER A 17 23.55 9.73 25.65
C SER A 17 24.20 9.28 24.34
N THR A 18 23.73 8.19 23.73
CA THR A 18 24.33 7.61 22.53
C THR A 18 23.48 7.94 21.29
N VAL A 19 24.12 8.30 20.17
CA VAL A 19 23.44 8.58 18.89
C VAL A 19 22.55 7.41 18.44
N TYR A 20 23.02 6.16 18.63
CA TYR A 20 22.25 4.95 18.35
C TYR A 20 20.99 4.83 19.22
N GLY A 21 21.05 5.28 20.47
CA GLY A 21 19.89 5.26 21.35
C GLY A 21 18.83 6.26 20.92
N TRP A 22 19.22 7.49 20.57
CA TRP A 22 18.31 8.47 19.96
C TRP A 22 17.66 7.95 18.67
N LEU A 23 18.44 7.32 17.79
CA LEU A 23 17.92 6.71 16.56
C LEU A 23 16.88 5.61 16.89
N SER A 24 17.18 4.75 17.85
CA SER A 24 16.23 3.71 18.29
C SER A 24 14.97 4.29 18.91
N THR A 25 15.06 5.37 19.69
CA THR A 25 13.91 6.06 20.29
C THR A 25 13.02 6.66 19.21
N VAL A 26 13.60 7.29 18.18
CA VAL A 26 12.83 7.82 17.05
C VAL A 26 12.10 6.70 16.30
N VAL A 27 12.78 5.58 16.03
CA VAL A 27 12.15 4.41 15.37
C VAL A 27 11.01 3.84 16.20
N ILE A 28 11.21 3.66 17.52
CA ILE A 28 10.18 3.16 18.43
C ILE A 28 9.02 4.13 18.53
N PHE A 29 9.29 5.44 18.59
CA PHE A 29 8.26 6.47 18.62
C PHE A 29 7.40 6.44 17.36
N ILE A 30 8.01 6.36 16.18
CA ILE A 30 7.30 6.24 14.91
C ILE A 30 6.48 4.94 14.88
N ALA A 31 7.09 3.80 15.26
CA ALA A 31 6.40 2.52 15.29
C ALA A 31 5.20 2.53 16.24
N HIS A 32 5.35 3.15 17.42
CA HIS A 32 4.28 3.27 18.39
C HIS A 32 3.18 4.23 17.91
N PHE A 33 3.54 5.31 17.23
CA PHE A 33 2.59 6.24 16.63
C PHE A 33 1.71 5.56 15.58
N PHE A 34 2.27 4.69 14.73
CA PHE A 34 1.49 3.96 13.71
C PHE A 34 0.88 2.65 14.22
N ALA A 35 1.25 2.19 15.42
CA ALA A 35 0.74 0.93 15.99
C ALA A 35 -0.79 0.82 16.03
N PRO A 36 -1.59 1.89 16.29
CA PRO A 36 -3.05 1.78 16.25
C PRO A 36 -3.57 1.52 14.83
N ALA A 37 -2.89 2.05 13.82
CA ALA A 37 -3.34 2.06 12.42
C ALA A 37 -2.63 1.03 11.53
N TRP A 38 -1.91 0.06 12.08
CA TRP A 38 -1.12 -0.88 11.27
C TRP A 38 -1.96 -1.68 10.26
N TYR A 39 -3.20 -2.03 10.61
CA TYR A 39 -4.05 -2.91 9.80
C TYR A 39 -4.51 -2.26 8.47
N PRO A 40 -5.11 -1.05 8.46
CA PRO A 40 -5.42 -0.33 7.22
C PRO A 40 -4.24 -0.19 6.25
N PHE A 41 -3.06 0.17 6.77
CA PHE A 41 -1.85 0.34 5.96
C PHE A 41 -1.35 -1.00 5.38
N ALA A 42 -1.39 -2.08 6.18
CA ALA A 42 -1.00 -3.41 5.74
C ALA A 42 -1.91 -3.93 4.61
N VAL A 43 -3.22 -3.74 4.73
CA VAL A 43 -4.19 -4.18 3.71
C VAL A 43 -3.94 -3.48 2.38
N VAL A 44 -3.80 -2.15 2.37
CA VAL A 44 -3.52 -1.39 1.14
C VAL A 44 -2.16 -1.78 0.56
N GLY A 45 -1.15 -1.96 1.40
CA GLY A 45 0.17 -2.42 0.98
C GLY A 45 0.13 -3.79 0.27
N ILE A 46 -0.60 -4.75 0.83
CA ILE A 46 -0.78 -6.08 0.22
C ILE A 46 -1.50 -5.96 -1.13
N LEU A 47 -2.56 -5.15 -1.22
CA LEU A 47 -3.31 -4.96 -2.47
C LEU A 47 -2.44 -4.35 -3.59
N VAL A 48 -1.58 -3.38 -3.25
CA VAL A 48 -0.61 -2.80 -4.19
C VAL A 48 0.40 -3.85 -4.68
N LEU A 49 0.85 -4.76 -3.80
CA LEU A 49 1.73 -5.86 -4.20
C LEU A 49 1.04 -6.88 -5.12
N ILE A 50 -0.24 -7.17 -4.86
CA ILE A 50 -1.05 -8.03 -5.73
C ILE A 50 -1.23 -7.39 -7.11
N ASP A 51 -1.50 -6.08 -7.18
CA ASP A 51 -1.58 -5.38 -8.47
C ASP A 51 -0.25 -5.38 -9.22
N LEU A 52 0.88 -5.19 -8.53
CA LEU A 52 2.21 -5.33 -9.14
C LEU A 52 2.40 -6.74 -9.72
N GLY A 53 2.07 -7.79 -8.96
CA GLY A 53 2.20 -9.18 -9.42
C GLY A 53 1.38 -9.44 -10.69
N TRP A 54 0.12 -8.99 -10.73
CA TRP A 54 -0.71 -9.11 -11.92
C TRP A 54 -0.27 -8.21 -13.08
N GLY A 55 0.26 -7.01 -12.79
CA GLY A 55 0.86 -6.13 -13.79
C GLY A 55 2.04 -6.79 -14.50
N ILE A 56 2.94 -7.41 -13.74
CA ILE A 56 4.07 -8.18 -14.28
C ILE A 56 3.57 -9.36 -15.12
N ALA A 57 2.56 -10.11 -14.65
CA ALA A 57 2.00 -11.23 -15.40
C ALA A 57 1.39 -10.80 -16.75
N VAL A 58 0.73 -9.63 -16.82
CA VAL A 58 0.24 -9.05 -18.07
C VAL A 58 1.39 -8.69 -19.01
N SER A 59 2.45 -8.06 -18.51
CA SER A 59 3.62 -7.69 -19.31
C SER A 59 4.35 -8.93 -19.86
N LEU A 60 4.49 -9.99 -19.05
CA LEU A 60 5.04 -11.27 -19.50
C LEU A 60 4.20 -11.90 -20.61
N LYS A 61 2.86 -11.87 -20.50
CA LYS A 61 1.96 -12.38 -21.55
C LYS A 61 2.10 -11.61 -22.89
N LYS A 62 2.47 -10.33 -22.83
CA LYS A 62 2.73 -9.49 -24.02
C LYS A 62 4.14 -9.65 -24.60
N GLY A 63 5.05 -10.33 -23.90
CA GLY A 63 6.45 -10.45 -24.30
C GLY A 63 7.28 -9.17 -24.11
N GLU A 64 6.78 -8.19 -23.36
CA GLU A 64 7.46 -6.93 -23.09
C GLU A 64 8.16 -7.00 -21.72
N PHE A 65 9.47 -6.72 -21.67
CA PHE A 65 10.23 -6.62 -20.42
C PHE A 65 9.92 -5.30 -19.69
N ALA A 66 8.74 -5.20 -19.09
CA ALA A 66 8.27 -3.99 -18.39
C ALA A 66 8.56 -3.98 -16.87
N TYR A 67 9.56 -4.75 -16.40
CA TYR A 67 9.89 -4.84 -14.96
C TYR A 67 10.26 -3.47 -14.35
N SER A 68 10.99 -2.63 -15.10
CA SER A 68 11.39 -1.30 -14.61
C SER A 68 10.24 -0.29 -14.58
N GLU A 69 9.24 -0.43 -15.46
CA GLU A 69 8.10 0.49 -15.52
C GLU A 69 7.05 0.13 -14.47
N ALA A 70 6.73 -1.16 -14.35
CA ALA A 70 5.82 -1.67 -13.32
C ALA A 70 6.30 -1.31 -11.90
N GLY A 71 7.59 -1.49 -11.61
CA GLY A 71 8.15 -1.11 -10.31
C GLY A 71 8.06 0.39 -10.01
N ARG A 72 8.28 1.26 -11.02
CA ARG A 72 8.15 2.72 -10.85
C ARG A 72 6.71 3.13 -10.57
N GLU A 73 5.75 2.53 -11.25
CA GLU A 73 4.32 2.79 -11.01
C GLU A 73 3.91 2.32 -9.61
N THR A 74 4.40 1.16 -9.15
CA THR A 74 4.18 0.72 -7.77
C THR A 74 4.78 1.66 -6.74
N CYS A 75 6.01 2.15 -6.95
CA CYS A 75 6.61 3.14 -6.05
C CYS A 75 5.77 4.42 -5.97
N LYS A 76 5.21 4.89 -7.08
CA LYS A 76 4.28 6.03 -7.08
C LYS A 76 3.00 5.72 -6.29
N LYS A 77 2.39 4.55 -6.51
CA LYS A 77 1.19 4.12 -5.76
C LYS A 77 1.46 4.07 -4.26
N VAL A 78 2.56 3.45 -3.85
CA VAL A 78 2.96 3.39 -2.44
C VAL A 78 3.15 4.79 -1.87
N ALA A 79 3.85 5.68 -2.57
CA ALA A 79 4.08 7.06 -2.11
C ALA A 79 2.76 7.85 -1.97
N ILE A 80 1.85 7.73 -2.93
CA ILE A 80 0.56 8.43 -2.92
C ILE A 80 -0.34 7.89 -1.81
N TYR A 81 -0.49 6.57 -1.69
CA TYR A 81 -1.34 5.98 -0.66
C TYR A 81 -0.77 6.14 0.74
N ALA A 82 0.54 5.97 0.92
CA ALA A 82 1.18 6.19 2.21
C ALA A 82 1.07 7.64 2.66
N SER A 83 1.30 8.62 1.77
CA SER A 83 1.18 10.04 2.13
C SER A 83 -0.27 10.45 2.43
N CYS A 84 -1.24 9.94 1.67
CA CYS A 84 -2.67 10.16 1.91
C CYS A 84 -3.13 9.56 3.25
N LEU A 85 -2.87 8.26 3.48
CA LEU A 85 -3.27 7.57 4.71
C LEU A 85 -2.56 8.15 5.94
N CYS A 86 -1.28 8.51 5.83
CA CYS A 86 -0.55 9.16 6.91
C CYS A 86 -1.18 10.51 7.28
N SER A 87 -1.52 11.34 6.28
CA SER A 87 -2.16 12.64 6.51
C SER A 87 -3.54 12.50 7.17
N VAL A 88 -4.37 11.58 6.67
CA VAL A 88 -5.69 11.29 7.26
C VAL A 88 -5.56 10.80 8.70
N TYR A 89 -4.61 9.89 8.96
CA TYR A 89 -4.34 9.38 10.29
C TYR A 89 -3.89 10.48 11.25
N MET A 90 -2.98 11.35 10.83
CA MET A 90 -2.54 12.49 11.64
C MET A 90 -3.67 13.46 11.97
N ILE A 91 -4.58 13.71 11.03
CA ILE A 91 -5.77 14.55 11.26
C ILE A 91 -6.72 13.86 12.25
N GLU A 92 -6.94 12.56 12.10
CA GLU A 92 -7.80 11.77 12.99
C GLU A 92 -7.29 11.76 14.44
N GLN A 93 -5.97 11.76 14.64
CA GLN A 93 -5.34 11.87 15.96
C GLN A 93 -5.61 13.21 16.67
N ILE A 94 -5.90 14.31 15.94
CA ILE A 94 -6.22 15.61 16.53
C ILE A 94 -7.58 15.57 17.25
N PHE A 95 -8.53 14.79 16.74
CA PHE A 95 -9.91 14.75 17.23
C PHE A 95 -10.17 13.63 18.26
N HIS A 96 -9.11 12.95 18.73
CA HIS A 96 -9.21 11.84 19.69
C HIS A 96 -10.18 10.72 19.29
N ALA A 97 -10.39 10.53 17.99
CA ALA A 97 -11.25 9.47 17.48
C ALA A 97 -10.42 8.23 17.11
N SER A 98 -11.04 7.07 17.24
CA SER A 98 -10.59 5.74 16.78
C SER A 98 -10.01 5.72 15.35
N VAL A 99 -9.54 4.57 14.84
CA VAL A 99 -8.97 4.43 13.47
C VAL A 99 -10.07 4.33 12.38
N ALA A 100 -11.19 5.03 12.54
CA ALA A 100 -12.38 4.82 11.71
C ALA A 100 -12.24 5.47 10.32
N VAL A 101 -11.88 6.74 10.28
CA VAL A 101 -11.68 7.53 9.05
C VAL A 101 -10.49 6.99 8.27
N THR A 102 -9.39 6.64 8.95
CA THR A 102 -8.24 5.99 8.30
C THR A 102 -8.63 4.64 7.67
N SER A 103 -9.49 3.86 8.33
CA SER A 103 -9.99 2.59 7.78
C SER A 103 -10.89 2.80 6.55
N VAL A 104 -11.74 3.82 6.55
CA VAL A 104 -12.56 4.17 5.38
C VAL A 104 -11.69 4.63 4.22
N ALA A 105 -10.70 5.49 4.47
CA ALA A 105 -9.75 5.92 3.45
C ALA A 105 -8.95 4.75 2.87
N ALA A 106 -8.51 3.82 3.72
CA ALA A 106 -7.86 2.59 3.28
C ALA A 106 -8.80 1.66 2.50
N GLY A 107 -10.08 1.59 2.87
CA GLY A 107 -11.10 0.86 2.10
C GLY A 107 -11.29 1.43 0.69
N LEU A 108 -11.31 2.75 0.55
CA LEU A 108 -11.36 3.42 -0.76
C LEU A 108 -10.09 3.17 -1.59
N ALA A 109 -8.92 3.34 -0.98
CA ALA A 109 -7.64 3.04 -1.65
C ALA A 109 -7.57 1.56 -2.07
N GLY A 110 -8.02 0.65 -1.20
CA GLY A 110 -8.11 -0.77 -1.49
C GLY A 110 -9.08 -1.08 -2.64
N ALA A 111 -10.24 -0.41 -2.70
CA ALA A 111 -11.17 -0.54 -3.80
C ALA A 111 -10.56 -0.09 -5.14
N CYS A 112 -9.78 1.00 -5.15
CA CYS A 112 -9.03 1.44 -6.32
C CYS A 112 -8.00 0.38 -6.79
N GLU A 113 -7.30 -0.25 -5.85
CA GLU A 113 -6.34 -1.30 -6.19
C GLU A 113 -7.02 -2.58 -6.67
N VAL A 114 -8.14 -2.97 -6.06
CA VAL A 114 -8.98 -4.08 -6.54
C VAL A 114 -9.44 -3.84 -7.96
N TRP A 115 -9.85 -2.61 -8.28
CA TRP A 115 -10.20 -2.21 -9.62
C TRP A 115 -9.02 -2.35 -10.58
N SER A 116 -7.85 -1.85 -10.19
CA SER A 116 -6.65 -1.89 -11.03
C SER A 116 -6.21 -3.33 -11.35
N PHE A 117 -6.12 -4.23 -10.36
CA PHE A 117 -5.68 -5.59 -10.65
C PHE A 117 -6.76 -6.42 -11.35
N SER A 118 -8.05 -6.12 -11.13
CA SER A 118 -9.16 -6.76 -11.86
C SER A 118 -9.06 -6.53 -13.37
N ALA A 119 -8.62 -5.34 -13.78
CA ALA A 119 -8.31 -5.06 -15.19
C ALA A 119 -7.16 -5.95 -15.69
N SER A 120 -6.08 -6.12 -14.90
CA SER A 120 -4.98 -7.02 -15.25
C SER A 120 -5.43 -8.47 -15.41
N ILE A 121 -6.31 -8.96 -14.52
CA ILE A 121 -6.88 -10.31 -14.58
C ILE A 121 -7.71 -10.50 -15.86
N LEU A 122 -8.56 -9.54 -16.23
CA LEU A 122 -9.37 -9.62 -17.46
C LEU A 122 -8.52 -9.73 -18.73
N ILE A 123 -7.35 -9.08 -18.77
CA ILE A 123 -6.41 -9.17 -19.90
C ILE A 123 -5.83 -10.59 -20.01
N ILE A 124 -5.59 -11.25 -18.88
CA ILE A 124 -5.03 -12.60 -18.84
C ILE A 124 -6.12 -13.64 -19.11
N ALA A 125 -7.26 -13.51 -18.43
CA ALA A 125 -8.36 -14.47 -18.42
C ALA A 125 -9.71 -13.77 -18.65
N PRO A 126 -10.11 -13.57 -19.93
CA PRO A 126 -11.32 -12.82 -20.28
C PRO A 126 -12.64 -13.46 -19.84
N ASN A 127 -12.67 -14.78 -19.58
CA ASN A 127 -13.89 -15.56 -19.32
C ASN A 127 -14.33 -15.63 -17.85
N PHE A 128 -13.76 -14.82 -16.94
CA PHE A 128 -14.20 -14.81 -15.54
C PHE A 128 -15.57 -14.14 -15.37
N PRO A 129 -16.62 -14.84 -14.87
CA PRO A 129 -18.01 -14.38 -14.92
C PRO A 129 -18.30 -13.16 -14.03
N PHE A 130 -17.58 -12.98 -12.92
CA PHE A 130 -17.82 -11.84 -12.01
C PHE A 130 -17.16 -10.55 -12.51
N ILE A 131 -15.98 -10.64 -13.12
CA ILE A 131 -15.21 -9.48 -13.56
C ILE A 131 -15.60 -9.07 -14.99
N SER A 132 -16.16 -10.00 -15.78
CA SER A 132 -16.66 -9.71 -17.13
C SER A 132 -17.84 -8.73 -17.14
N LEU A 133 -18.62 -8.67 -16.05
CA LEU A 133 -19.71 -7.70 -15.88
C LEU A 133 -19.20 -6.24 -15.84
N PHE A 134 -18.01 -6.02 -15.29
CA PHE A 134 -17.37 -4.71 -15.17
C PHE A 134 -16.48 -4.36 -16.37
N ARG A 135 -16.45 -5.18 -17.43
CA ARG A 135 -15.63 -4.95 -18.64
C ARG A 135 -15.80 -3.56 -19.21
N ALA A 136 -17.02 -3.03 -19.24
CA ALA A 136 -17.30 -1.70 -19.81
C ALA A 136 -16.62 -0.58 -19.01
N GLN A 137 -16.60 -0.66 -17.68
CA GLN A 137 -15.97 0.36 -16.82
C GLN A 137 -14.45 0.14 -16.68
N LEU A 138 -14.00 -1.11 -16.73
CA LEU A 138 -12.57 -1.49 -16.70
C LEU A 138 -11.87 -1.29 -18.04
N ARG A 139 -12.60 -1.01 -19.13
CA ARG A 139 -12.06 -0.80 -20.49
C ARG A 139 -11.02 0.32 -20.53
N GLY A 140 -11.27 1.44 -19.89
CA GLY A 140 -10.32 2.57 -19.86
C GLY A 140 -9.01 2.22 -19.14
N GLU A 141 -9.09 1.45 -18.04
CA GLU A 141 -7.92 1.00 -17.29
C GLU A 141 -7.14 -0.09 -18.06
N MET A 142 -7.86 -0.98 -18.74
CA MET A 142 -7.24 -1.95 -19.64
C MET A 142 -6.53 -1.24 -20.81
N GLU A 143 -7.12 -0.20 -21.41
CA GLU A 143 -6.51 0.56 -22.54
C GLU A 143 -5.24 1.28 -22.06
N ARG A 144 -5.28 1.86 -20.86
CA ARG A 144 -4.11 2.44 -20.19
C ARG A 144 -3.00 1.41 -19.97
N LYS A 145 -3.34 0.19 -19.54
CA LYS A 145 -2.37 -0.90 -19.34
C LYS A 145 -1.93 -1.57 -20.63
N LEU A 146 -2.69 -1.45 -21.73
CA LEU A 146 -2.41 -2.06 -23.04
C LEU A 146 -1.72 -1.12 -24.04
N GLY A 147 -1.85 0.19 -23.89
CA GLY A 147 -1.32 1.14 -24.87
C GLY A 147 -1.93 1.00 -26.27
N ARG A 148 -3.03 0.24 -26.41
CA ARG A 148 -3.74 -0.03 -27.67
C ARG A 148 -5.25 -0.11 -27.42
N ASN A 149 -6.04 0.17 -28.46
CA ASN A 149 -7.49 0.10 -28.43
C ASN A 149 -7.96 -1.37 -28.33
N ILE A 150 -8.82 -1.70 -27.36
CA ILE A 150 -9.12 -3.09 -26.94
C ILE A 150 -10.01 -3.87 -27.92
N ASN A 151 -10.39 -3.29 -29.06
CA ASN A 151 -11.32 -3.92 -30.00
C ASN A 151 -10.91 -5.32 -30.50
N ASP A 152 -9.65 -5.74 -30.37
CA ASP A 152 -9.18 -7.09 -30.75
C ASP A 152 -9.22 -8.15 -29.63
N ILE A 153 -9.38 -7.77 -28.34
CA ILE A 153 -9.31 -8.71 -27.20
C ILE A 153 -10.70 -9.09 -26.67
N LEU A 154 -11.73 -8.29 -26.99
CA LEU A 154 -13.11 -8.46 -26.52
C LEU A 154 -14.06 -9.11 -27.56
N LYS A 155 -13.56 -10.02 -28.41
CA LYS A 155 -14.45 -10.94 -29.14
C LYS A 155 -15.05 -11.98 -28.21
#